data_AF-S9QXU6-F1
#
_entry.id   AF-S9QXU6-F1
#
_cell.length_a   1.000
_cell.length_b   1.000
_cell.length_c   1.000
_cell.angle_alpha   90.00
_cell.angle_beta   90.00
_cell.angle_gamma   90.00
#
_symmetry.space_group_name_H-M   'P 1'
#
loop_
_entity.id
_entity.type
_entity.pdbx_description
1 polymer ?
#
loop_
_entity_poly.entity_id
_entity_poly.type
_entity_poly.pdbx_seq_one_letter_code
_entity_poly.pdbx_strand_id
1 'polypeptide(L)'
;MQTWLREADGRLLPLDHLSTGWAAGTATALQGGAALDVPDLAFLDLGGGRRLLIAASNMQGGLAAWHIGADGKASLADALGAPDGLPVALPSALTSAQAWGRHVVFLGAAGSSSVSVIEVTAAGQLRPLDQVGDDRNTRFQAITHLETAQIGDRTVLIAGGADDGLTAMTLLPDGRLLHLATLADPGGTALAGLSALALRVSGGGSTSSPPAAAARA
;
A
#
# COMPACT_ATOMS: atom_id res chain seq x y z
N MET A 1 -18.28 -2.12 20.29
CA MET A 1 -17.62 -2.85 19.19
C MET A 1 -17.24 -4.22 19.74
N GLN A 2 -17.83 -5.30 19.24
CA GLN A 2 -17.49 -6.66 19.69
C GLN A 2 -16.36 -7.20 18.83
N THR A 3 -15.29 -7.65 19.47
CA THR A 3 -14.09 -8.19 18.81
C THR A 3 -14.17 -9.71 18.81
N TRP A 4 -13.84 -10.33 17.68
CA TRP A 4 -13.92 -11.78 17.48
C TRP A 4 -12.55 -12.33 17.11
N LEU A 5 -12.20 -13.51 17.63
CA LEU A 5 -11.04 -14.28 17.18
C LEU A 5 -11.49 -15.32 16.17
N ARG A 6 -10.73 -15.49 15.09
CA ARG A 6 -10.92 -16.57 14.13
C ARG A 6 -9.90 -17.67 14.41
N GLU A 7 -10.38 -18.86 14.74
CA GLU A 7 -9.53 -20.04 14.91
C GLU A 7 -9.08 -20.59 13.54
N ALA A 8 -8.06 -21.46 13.56
CA ALA A 8 -7.47 -22.03 12.35
C ALA A 8 -8.45 -22.91 11.54
N ASP A 9 -9.52 -23.38 12.16
CA ASP A 9 -10.64 -24.11 11.52
C ASP A 9 -11.73 -23.17 10.97
N GLY A 10 -11.55 -21.85 11.11
CA GLY A 10 -12.45 -20.82 10.60
C GLY A 10 -13.56 -20.41 11.58
N ARG A 11 -13.64 -20.98 12.78
CA ARG A 11 -14.64 -20.65 13.79
C ARG A 11 -14.37 -19.26 14.40
N LEU A 12 -15.43 -18.49 14.63
CA LEU A 12 -15.35 -17.17 15.28
C LEU A 12 -15.76 -17.27 16.75
N LEU A 13 -14.91 -16.76 17.65
CA LEU A 13 -15.15 -16.70 19.08
C LEU A 13 -15.22 -15.25 19.57
N PRO A 14 -16.22 -14.89 20.40
CA PRO A 14 -16.26 -13.58 21.05
C PRO A 14 -15.11 -13.48 22.06
N LEU A 15 -14.37 -12.37 22.03
CA LEU A 15 -13.14 -12.16 22.83
C LEU A 15 -13.41 -12.08 24.35
N ASP A 16 -14.66 -11.91 24.76
CA ASP A 16 -15.14 -11.71 26.12
C ASP A 16 -15.25 -12.99 26.97
N HIS A 17 -14.94 -14.17 26.41
CA HIS A 17 -15.12 -15.47 27.09
C HIS A 17 -13.86 -16.29 27.37
N LEU A 18 -12.65 -15.78 27.14
CA LEU A 18 -11.43 -16.56 27.42
C LEU A 18 -11.00 -16.41 28.89
N SER A 19 -11.42 -17.37 29.73
CA SER A 19 -10.78 -17.64 31.02
C SER A 19 -9.29 -17.95 30.79
N THR A 20 -8.44 -17.23 31.50
CA THR A 20 -6.97 -17.31 31.53
C THR A 20 -6.45 -18.75 31.42
N GLY A 21 -5.99 -19.13 30.23
CA GLY A 21 -5.60 -20.53 29.98
C GLY A 21 -4.99 -20.77 28.61
N TRP A 22 -4.23 -19.81 28.10
CA TRP A 22 -3.30 -20.03 26.99
C TRP A 22 -2.16 -19.04 27.15
N ALA A 23 -0.92 -19.53 27.01
CA ALA A 23 0.28 -18.72 27.12
C ALA A 23 0.30 -17.72 25.96
N ALA A 24 -0.23 -16.53 26.23
CA ALA A 24 -0.01 -15.36 25.41
C ALA A 24 1.50 -15.15 25.33
N GLY A 25 2.09 -15.33 24.16
CA GLY A 25 3.23 -14.50 23.81
C GLY A 25 2.78 -13.07 24.07
N THR A 26 3.48 -12.37 24.96
CA THR A 26 3.08 -11.05 25.42
C THR A 26 2.98 -10.10 24.22
N ALA A 27 1.77 -9.94 23.68
CA ALA A 27 1.39 -8.70 23.04
C ALA A 27 1.27 -7.71 24.19
N THR A 28 2.39 -7.07 24.52
CA THR A 28 2.36 -5.89 25.38
C THR A 28 1.58 -4.85 24.59
N ALA A 29 0.28 -4.75 24.86
CA ALA A 29 -0.47 -3.55 24.52
C ALA A 29 0.35 -2.38 25.09
N LEU A 30 0.81 -1.47 24.22
CA LEU A 30 1.44 -0.24 24.68
C LEU A 30 0.40 0.46 25.56
N GLN A 31 0.54 0.35 26.87
CA GLN A 31 -0.33 1.03 27.82
C GLN A 31 0.00 2.52 27.73
N GLY A 32 -0.81 3.23 26.96
CA GLY A 32 -0.75 4.68 26.78
C GLY A 32 -1.75 5.06 25.70
N GLY A 33 -2.90 5.62 26.09
CA GLY A 33 -4.02 5.95 25.21
C GLY A 33 -3.78 7.12 24.25
N ALA A 34 -2.63 7.16 23.57
CA ALA A 34 -2.55 7.76 22.26
C ALA A 34 -2.84 6.65 21.26
N ALA A 35 -3.97 6.74 20.55
CA ALA A 35 -4.21 5.82 19.44
C ALA A 35 -2.98 5.88 18.52
N LEU A 36 -2.34 4.74 18.29
CA LEU A 36 -1.35 4.62 17.24
C LEU A 36 -2.07 4.96 15.94
N ASP A 37 -1.83 6.16 15.40
CA ASP A 37 -2.43 6.58 14.13
C ASP A 37 -1.60 5.98 12.99
N VAL A 38 -1.93 4.72 12.71
CA VAL A 38 -1.34 3.86 11.68
C VAL A 38 -2.41 3.69 10.60
N PRO A 39 -2.43 4.55 9.58
CA PRO A 39 -3.48 4.55 8.56
C PRO A 39 -3.40 3.33 7.64
N ASP A 40 -2.21 2.74 7.47
CA ASP A 40 -2.03 1.57 6.61
C ASP A 40 -0.79 0.73 7.00
N LEU A 41 -0.79 -0.54 6.58
CA LEU A 41 0.25 -1.53 6.81
C LEU A 41 0.55 -2.31 5.53
N ALA A 42 1.83 -2.56 5.24
CA ALA A 42 2.25 -3.45 4.15
C ALA A 42 3.22 -4.54 4.65
N PHE A 43 3.03 -5.78 4.19
CA PHE A 43 3.97 -6.87 4.45
C PHE A 43 4.90 -7.07 3.27
N LEU A 44 6.20 -7.17 3.55
CA LEU A 44 7.22 -7.51 2.56
C LEU A 44 7.82 -8.87 2.91
N ASP A 45 7.76 -9.81 1.96
CA ASP A 45 8.49 -11.07 2.04
C ASP A 45 9.89 -10.88 1.45
N LEU A 46 10.92 -10.95 2.29
CA LEU A 46 12.33 -10.79 1.89
C LEU A 46 12.98 -12.12 1.46
N GLY A 47 12.18 -13.20 1.40
CA GLY A 47 12.67 -14.55 1.13
C GLY A 47 13.35 -15.20 2.34
N GLY A 48 13.40 -16.54 2.32
CA GLY A 48 14.01 -17.33 3.39
C GLY A 48 13.26 -17.26 4.72
N GLY A 49 11.95 -16.98 4.69
CA GLY A 49 11.09 -16.88 5.88
C GLY A 49 11.20 -15.54 6.63
N ARG A 50 12.01 -14.59 6.14
CA ARG A 50 12.14 -13.26 6.73
C ARG A 50 11.04 -12.35 6.20
N ARG A 51 10.34 -11.70 7.11
CA ARG A 51 9.25 -10.77 6.78
C ARG A 51 9.48 -9.43 7.46
N LEU A 52 9.16 -8.37 6.72
CA LEU A 52 9.03 -7.04 7.26
C LEU A 52 7.57 -6.63 7.30
N LEU A 53 7.19 -5.96 8.37
CA LEU A 53 5.98 -5.15 8.44
C LEU A 53 6.37 -3.68 8.28
N ILE A 54 5.80 -3.04 7.27
CA ILE A 54 5.94 -1.60 7.04
C ILE A 54 4.66 -0.94 7.52
N ALA A 55 4.79 0.04 8.39
CA ALA A 55 3.67 0.79 8.94
C ALA A 55 3.78 2.26 8.55
N ALA A 56 2.72 2.81 7.96
CA ALA A 56 2.57 4.26 7.84
C ALA A 56 2.22 4.81 9.22
N SER A 57 2.69 6.01 9.54
CA SER A 57 2.39 6.64 10.83
C SER A 57 2.16 8.13 10.67
N ASN A 58 0.96 8.57 11.02
CA ASN A 58 0.62 9.98 11.11
C ASN A 58 1.27 10.65 12.33
N MET A 59 1.46 9.91 13.42
CA MET A 59 2.16 10.41 14.61
C MET A 59 3.64 10.71 14.34
N GLN A 60 4.31 9.86 13.56
CA GLN A 60 5.73 10.03 13.21
C GLN A 60 5.91 10.84 11.91
N GLY A 61 4.83 11.04 11.14
CA GLY A 61 4.87 11.75 9.86
C GLY A 61 5.71 11.01 8.82
N GLY A 62 5.48 9.70 8.66
CA GLY A 62 6.30 8.86 7.79
C GLY A 62 5.98 7.37 7.86
N LEU A 63 7.01 6.53 7.85
CA LEU A 63 6.91 5.08 7.93
C LEU A 63 7.93 4.46 8.89
N ALA A 64 7.58 3.29 9.43
CA ALA A 64 8.46 2.45 10.24
C ALA A 64 8.50 1.02 9.69
N ALA A 65 9.69 0.43 9.65
CA ALA A 65 9.92 -0.95 9.25
C ALA A 65 10.20 -1.82 10.47
N TRP A 66 9.55 -2.97 10.56
CA TRP A 66 9.67 -3.90 11.68
C TRP A 66 10.00 -5.30 11.17
N HIS A 67 11.04 -5.93 11.72
CA HIS A 67 11.26 -7.37 11.55
C HIS A 67 10.24 -8.14 12.35
N ILE A 68 9.58 -9.12 11.72
CA ILE A 68 8.70 -10.05 12.42
C ILE A 68 9.42 -11.39 12.54
N GLY A 69 9.78 -11.74 13.77
CA GLY A 69 10.40 -13.02 14.10
C GLY A 69 9.44 -14.19 13.91
N ALA A 70 9.99 -15.41 13.80
CA ALA A 70 9.18 -16.64 13.73
C ALA A 70 8.34 -16.88 15.00
N ASP A 71 8.71 -16.26 16.12
CA ASP A 71 7.97 -16.23 17.38
C ASP A 71 6.87 -15.16 17.42
N GLY A 72 6.66 -14.43 16.31
CA GLY A 72 5.68 -13.35 16.18
C GLY A 72 6.09 -12.04 16.83
N LYS A 73 7.30 -11.93 17.40
CA LYS A 73 7.77 -10.67 17.98
C LYS A 73 8.21 -9.70 16.90
N ALA A 74 7.81 -8.44 17.06
CA ALA A 74 8.25 -7.35 16.21
C ALA A 74 9.47 -6.64 16.84
N SER A 75 10.49 -6.36 16.04
CA SER A 75 11.58 -5.46 16.40
C SER A 75 11.74 -4.37 15.35
N LEU A 76 11.94 -3.14 15.80
CA LEU A 76 12.13 -2.01 14.88
C LEU A 76 13.42 -2.22 14.08
N ALA A 77 13.30 -2.18 12.76
CA ALA A 77 14.42 -2.24 11.83
C ALA A 77 14.91 -0.83 11.49
N ASP A 78 13.98 0.05 11.13
CA ASP A 78 14.25 1.43 10.74
C ASP A 78 12.98 2.29 10.82
N ALA A 79 13.13 3.61 10.83
CA ALA A 79 12.04 4.57 10.71
C ALA A 79 12.48 5.75 9.86
N LEU A 80 11.55 6.28 9.06
CA LEU A 80 11.80 7.36 8.12
C LEU A 80 10.60 8.31 8.13
N GLY A 81 10.81 9.55 8.55
CA GLY A 81 9.78 10.60 8.53
C GLY A 81 10.32 11.98 8.15
N ALA A 82 9.50 13.00 8.38
CA ALA A 82 9.86 14.39 8.10
C ALA A 82 11.21 14.85 8.73
N PRO A 83 11.56 14.46 9.98
CA PRO A 83 12.88 14.78 10.55
C PRO A 83 14.06 14.21 9.76
N ASP A 84 13.84 13.11 9.04
CA ASP A 84 14.85 12.40 8.25
C ASP A 84 14.88 12.87 6.78
N GLY A 85 14.10 13.90 6.45
CA GLY A 85 14.04 14.49 5.12
C GLY A 85 13.00 13.89 4.18
N LEU A 86 12.05 13.08 4.68
CA LEU A 86 10.91 12.61 3.90
C LEU A 86 9.79 13.68 3.87
N PRO A 87 9.53 14.36 2.74
CA PRO A 87 8.61 15.50 2.69
C PRO A 87 7.14 15.08 2.59
N VAL A 88 6.64 14.39 3.61
CA VAL A 88 5.27 13.87 3.68
C VAL A 88 4.50 14.43 4.87
N ALA A 89 3.19 14.58 4.71
CA ALA A 89 2.28 14.95 5.79
C ALA A 89 0.99 14.12 5.69
N LEU A 90 0.52 13.61 6.83
CA LEU A 90 -0.65 12.72 6.93
C LEU A 90 -0.61 11.56 5.92
N PRO A 91 0.34 10.61 6.05
CA PRO A 91 0.24 9.29 5.44
C PRO A 91 -1.18 8.73 5.38
N SER A 92 -1.52 8.02 4.30
CA SER A 92 -2.89 7.54 4.09
C SER A 92 -2.99 6.21 3.36
N ALA A 93 -2.01 5.86 2.53
CA ALA A 93 -2.01 4.62 1.77
C ALA A 93 -0.58 4.06 1.62
N LEU A 94 -0.46 2.74 1.68
CA LEU A 94 0.77 2.01 1.45
C LEU A 94 0.53 0.88 0.46
N THR A 95 1.45 0.75 -0.49
CA THR A 95 1.54 -0.46 -1.31
C THR A 95 3.01 -0.77 -1.57
N SER A 96 3.32 -2.00 -2.01
CA SER A 96 4.68 -2.40 -2.27
C SER A 96 4.79 -3.20 -3.55
N ALA A 97 6.01 -3.30 -4.07
CA ALA A 97 6.34 -4.10 -5.24
C ALA A 97 7.77 -4.64 -5.13
N GLN A 98 8.06 -5.66 -5.94
CA GLN A 98 9.42 -6.10 -6.19
C GLN A 98 9.79 -5.77 -7.63
N ALA A 99 10.89 -5.04 -7.82
CA ALA A 99 11.37 -4.65 -9.15
C ALA A 99 12.89 -4.72 -9.21
N TRP A 100 13.45 -5.29 -10.27
CA TRP A 100 14.92 -5.45 -10.44
C TRP A 100 15.65 -5.99 -9.20
N GLY A 101 15.04 -6.96 -8.49
CA GLY A 101 15.63 -7.59 -7.31
C GLY A 101 15.63 -6.74 -6.03
N ARG A 102 14.92 -5.61 -6.01
CA ARG A 102 14.76 -4.76 -4.81
C ARG A 102 13.29 -4.70 -4.39
N HIS A 103 13.07 -4.49 -3.09
CA HIS A 103 11.75 -4.18 -2.56
C HIS A 103 11.55 -2.67 -2.57
N VAL A 104 10.39 -2.24 -3.04
CA VAL A 104 10.00 -0.84 -3.08
C VAL A 104 8.64 -0.70 -2.40
N VAL A 105 8.52 0.32 -1.56
CA VAL A 105 7.27 0.77 -0.96
C VAL A 105 6.90 2.11 -1.55
N PHE A 106 5.61 2.26 -1.82
CA PHE A 106 5.00 3.51 -2.24
C PHE A 106 4.17 4.03 -1.07
N LEU A 107 4.49 5.23 -0.61
CA LEU A 107 3.74 5.91 0.45
C LEU A 107 2.91 7.02 -0.17
N GLY A 108 1.59 6.90 -0.07
CA GLY A 108 0.65 7.97 -0.35
C GLY A 108 0.41 8.78 0.92
N ALA A 109 0.45 10.10 0.79
CA ALA A 109 0.23 11.03 1.89
C ALA A 109 -0.84 12.05 1.52
N ALA A 110 -1.96 12.03 2.26
CA ALA A 110 -3.09 12.88 1.99
C ALA A 110 -2.80 14.36 2.29
N GLY A 111 -2.09 14.64 3.38
CA GLY A 111 -1.81 16.01 3.82
C GLY A 111 -0.85 16.75 2.89
N SER A 112 0.16 16.05 2.35
CA SER A 112 1.10 16.61 1.38
C SER A 112 0.69 16.38 -0.08
N SER A 113 -0.36 15.59 -0.33
CA SER A 113 -0.79 15.19 -1.68
C SER A 113 0.38 14.67 -2.51
N SER A 114 1.11 13.69 -1.96
CA SER A 114 2.33 13.17 -2.57
C SER A 114 2.44 11.66 -2.49
N VAL A 115 3.08 11.08 -3.52
CA VAL A 115 3.57 9.70 -3.54
C VAL A 115 5.08 9.71 -3.36
N SER A 116 5.58 9.10 -2.29
CA SER A 116 7.00 8.85 -2.10
C SER A 116 7.36 7.42 -2.49
N VAL A 117 8.52 7.25 -3.13
CA VAL A 117 9.11 5.94 -3.46
C VAL A 117 10.24 5.67 -2.49
N ILE A 118 10.17 4.53 -1.80
CA ILE A 118 11.16 4.14 -0.79
C ILE A 118 11.68 2.75 -1.10
N GLU A 119 12.99 2.59 -1.27
CA GLU A 119 13.62 1.27 -1.28
C GLU A 119 13.65 0.71 0.14
N VAL A 120 13.32 -0.59 0.26
CA VAL A 120 13.47 -1.35 1.50
C VAL A 120 14.56 -2.39 1.30
N THR A 121 15.66 -2.26 2.05
CA THR A 121 16.77 -3.22 1.96
C THR A 121 16.42 -4.53 2.65
N ALA A 122 17.19 -5.59 2.38
CA ALA A 122 17.02 -6.88 3.06
C ALA A 122 17.26 -6.83 4.58
N ALA A 123 17.85 -5.74 5.10
CA ALA A 123 18.01 -5.49 6.53
C ALA A 123 16.85 -4.67 7.12
N GLY A 124 15.90 -4.20 6.29
CA GLY A 124 14.79 -3.34 6.69
C GLY A 124 15.10 -1.86 6.73
N GLN A 125 16.24 -1.43 6.17
CA GLN A 125 16.57 -0.01 6.05
C GLN A 125 15.70 0.66 4.98
N LEU A 126 15.27 1.88 5.25
CA LEU A 126 14.40 2.69 4.41
C LEU A 126 15.21 3.75 3.68
N ARG A 127 15.12 3.80 2.35
CA ARG A 127 15.88 4.76 1.53
C ARG A 127 14.95 5.48 0.56
N PRO A 128 14.69 6.79 0.75
CA PRO A 128 13.93 7.57 -0.22
C PRO A 128 14.61 7.55 -1.59
N LEU A 129 13.84 7.33 -2.64
CA LEU A 129 14.31 7.30 -4.03
C LEU A 129 13.73 8.45 -4.86
N ASP A 130 12.43 8.72 -4.70
CA ASP A 130 11.71 9.73 -5.47
C ASP A 130 10.48 10.24 -4.72
N GLN A 131 9.95 11.37 -5.15
CA GLN A 131 8.67 11.88 -4.70
C GLN A 131 7.94 12.63 -5.81
N VAL A 132 6.67 12.29 -6.02
CA VAL A 132 5.78 12.97 -6.96
C VAL A 132 4.67 13.66 -6.17
N GLY A 133 4.47 14.96 -6.43
CA GLY A 133 3.38 15.74 -5.85
C GLY A 133 2.19 15.86 -6.80
N ASP A 134 1.04 16.18 -6.23
CA ASP A 134 -0.18 16.46 -6.98
C ASP A 134 -0.08 17.77 -7.76
N ASP A 135 -0.63 17.76 -8.97
CA ASP A 135 -0.79 18.88 -9.89
C ASP A 135 -1.95 18.60 -10.86
N ARG A 136 -2.18 19.52 -11.81
CA ARG A 136 -3.25 19.38 -12.81
C ARG A 136 -3.09 18.18 -13.75
N ASN A 137 -1.89 17.64 -13.86
CA ASN A 137 -1.59 16.48 -14.70
C ASN A 137 -1.78 15.17 -13.93
N THR A 138 -1.60 15.17 -12.62
CA THR A 138 -1.58 13.99 -11.77
C THR A 138 -2.86 13.80 -10.95
N ARG A 139 -3.56 14.85 -10.53
CA ARG A 139 -4.94 14.78 -9.99
C ARG A 139 -5.20 13.69 -8.95
N PHE A 140 -4.28 13.55 -8.01
CA PHE A 140 -4.39 12.65 -6.86
C PHE A 140 -4.38 13.39 -5.53
N GLN A 141 -4.82 14.66 -5.50
CA GLN A 141 -4.95 15.47 -4.28
C GLN A 141 -5.49 14.65 -3.12
N ALA A 142 -4.93 14.81 -1.91
CA ALA A 142 -5.36 14.06 -0.73
C ALA A 142 -5.49 12.55 -0.99
N ILE A 143 -4.39 11.94 -1.45
CA ILE A 143 -4.31 10.52 -1.82
C ILE A 143 -5.00 9.65 -0.77
N THR A 144 -5.86 8.74 -1.22
CA THR A 144 -6.54 7.75 -0.36
C THR A 144 -6.26 6.32 -0.80
N HIS A 145 -5.84 6.11 -2.05
CA HIS A 145 -5.65 4.78 -2.62
C HIS A 145 -4.37 4.71 -3.45
N LEU A 146 -3.61 3.64 -3.24
CA LEU A 146 -2.51 3.23 -4.07
C LEU A 146 -2.65 1.75 -4.42
N GLU A 147 -2.46 1.41 -5.69
CA GLU A 147 -2.44 0.02 -6.12
C GLU A 147 -1.30 -0.22 -7.11
N THR A 148 -0.64 -1.37 -7.00
CA THR A 148 0.43 -1.74 -7.93
C THR A 148 0.04 -2.96 -8.75
N ALA A 149 0.54 -3.01 -9.98
CA ALA A 149 0.54 -4.24 -10.76
C ALA A 149 1.82 -4.38 -11.58
N GLN A 150 2.20 -5.63 -11.80
CA GLN A 150 3.31 -5.98 -12.67
C GLN A 150 2.77 -6.23 -14.08
N ILE A 151 3.26 -5.47 -15.06
CA ILE A 151 2.95 -5.64 -16.49
C ILE A 151 4.26 -5.95 -17.21
N GLY A 152 4.49 -7.25 -17.47
CA GLY A 152 5.79 -7.71 -17.97
C GLY A 152 6.90 -7.40 -16.96
N ASP A 153 7.90 -6.65 -17.37
CA ASP A 153 9.02 -6.20 -16.54
C ASP A 153 8.77 -4.86 -15.83
N ARG A 154 7.62 -4.21 -16.06
CA ARG A 154 7.28 -2.90 -15.48
C ARG A 154 6.35 -3.01 -14.29
N THR A 155 6.72 -2.36 -13.20
CA THR A 155 5.80 -2.08 -12.09
C THR A 155 5.03 -0.80 -12.41
N VAL A 156 3.70 -0.91 -12.50
CA VAL A 156 2.80 0.23 -12.64
C VAL A 156 2.13 0.49 -11.30
N LEU A 157 2.15 1.74 -10.87
CA LEU A 157 1.42 2.27 -9.72
C LEU A 157 0.21 3.06 -10.23
N ILE A 158 -0.94 2.84 -9.64
CA ILE A 158 -2.12 3.69 -9.77
C ILE A 158 -2.32 4.44 -8.46
N ALA A 159 -2.44 5.76 -8.54
CA ALA A 159 -2.77 6.63 -7.42
C ALA A 159 -4.14 7.28 -7.63
N GLY A 160 -4.93 7.36 -6.56
CA GLY A 160 -6.22 8.03 -6.53
C GLY A 160 -6.44 8.80 -5.23
N GLY A 161 -7.17 9.90 -5.33
CA GLY A 161 -7.43 10.82 -4.22
C GLY A 161 -8.75 11.58 -4.39
N ALA A 162 -8.83 12.75 -3.75
CA ALA A 162 -10.00 13.63 -3.70
C ALA A 162 -10.17 14.58 -4.91
N ASP A 163 -9.21 14.64 -5.85
CA ASP A 163 -9.32 15.46 -7.09
C ASP A 163 -9.96 14.68 -8.26
N ASP A 164 -10.84 13.72 -7.94
CA ASP A 164 -11.63 12.94 -8.89
C ASP A 164 -10.79 12.35 -10.06
N GLY A 165 -9.57 11.91 -9.75
CA GLY A 165 -8.59 11.45 -10.71
C GLY A 165 -7.96 10.11 -10.34
N LEU A 166 -7.60 9.34 -11.36
CA LEU A 166 -6.74 8.17 -11.26
C LEU A 166 -5.51 8.38 -12.14
N THR A 167 -4.33 8.23 -11.58
CA THR A 167 -3.08 8.44 -12.30
C THR A 167 -2.21 7.20 -12.29
N ALA A 168 -1.83 6.78 -13.49
CA ALA A 168 -0.91 5.69 -13.72
C ALA A 168 0.51 6.20 -13.88
N MET A 169 1.44 5.62 -13.12
CA MET A 169 2.86 5.87 -13.20
C MET A 169 3.63 4.56 -13.29
N THR A 170 4.69 4.49 -14.07
CA THR A 170 5.61 3.34 -14.05
C THR A 170 6.80 3.65 -13.19
N LEU A 171 7.22 2.69 -12.37
CA LEU A 171 8.52 2.73 -11.71
C LEU A 171 9.61 2.55 -12.77
N LEU A 172 10.68 3.35 -12.68
CA LEU A 172 11.88 3.25 -13.48
C LEU A 172 13.02 2.53 -12.72
N PRO A 173 14.03 1.98 -13.41
CA PRO A 173 15.14 1.27 -12.75
C PRO A 173 15.93 2.09 -11.74
N ASP A 174 15.96 3.42 -11.90
CA ASP A 174 16.63 4.34 -10.97
C ASP A 174 15.78 4.69 -9.74
N GLY A 175 14.56 4.17 -9.65
CA GLY A 175 13.65 4.41 -8.53
C GLY A 175 12.65 5.54 -8.76
N ARG A 176 12.70 6.23 -9.91
CA ARG A 176 11.79 7.33 -10.21
C ARG A 176 10.44 6.84 -10.72
N LEU A 177 9.39 7.61 -10.49
CA LEU A 177 8.09 7.41 -11.12
C LEU A 177 7.97 8.25 -12.40
N LEU A 178 7.56 7.59 -13.49
CA LEU A 178 7.22 8.26 -14.74
C LEU A 178 5.71 8.21 -14.94
N HIS A 179 5.09 9.39 -15.08
CA HIS A 179 3.69 9.53 -15.45
C HIS A 179 3.40 8.87 -16.80
N LEU A 180 2.33 8.07 -16.86
CA LEU A 180 1.87 7.42 -18.08
C LEU A 180 0.58 8.02 -18.60
N ALA A 181 -0.41 8.17 -17.71
CA ALA A 181 -1.74 8.62 -18.05
C ALA A 181 -2.51 9.04 -16.80
N THR A 182 -3.49 9.92 -17.00
CA THR A 182 -4.45 10.31 -15.97
C THR A 182 -5.85 10.21 -16.54
N LEU A 183 -6.71 9.54 -15.80
CA LEU A 183 -8.16 9.56 -16.02
C LEU A 183 -8.73 10.56 -15.04
N ALA A 184 -9.24 11.68 -15.55
CA ALA A 184 -9.91 12.69 -14.77
C ALA A 184 -11.43 12.59 -14.92
N ASP A 185 -12.17 12.80 -13.84
CA ASP A 185 -13.62 12.89 -13.81
C ASP A 185 -14.07 14.18 -13.13
N PRO A 186 -13.83 15.36 -13.75
CA PRO A 186 -14.08 16.67 -13.15
C PRO A 186 -15.57 16.97 -12.89
N GLY A 187 -16.48 16.04 -13.25
CA GLY A 187 -17.89 16.11 -12.91
C GLY A 187 -18.25 15.41 -11.59
N GLY A 188 -17.27 14.77 -10.93
CA GLY A 188 -17.46 14.08 -9.66
C GLY A 188 -18.46 12.93 -9.73
N THR A 189 -18.42 12.15 -10.82
CA THR A 189 -19.44 11.12 -11.09
C THR A 189 -19.00 9.74 -10.62
N ALA A 190 -18.03 9.14 -11.30
CA ALA A 190 -17.52 7.79 -11.07
C ALA A 190 -16.29 7.77 -10.15
N LEU A 191 -15.46 8.82 -10.16
CA LEU A 191 -14.22 8.86 -9.35
C LEU A 191 -14.35 9.69 -8.07
N ALA A 192 -15.50 10.32 -7.83
CA ALA A 192 -15.76 11.01 -6.58
C ALA A 192 -15.84 10.04 -5.41
N GLY A 193 -14.98 10.25 -4.41
CA GLY A 193 -15.00 9.49 -3.17
C GLY A 193 -14.69 8.01 -3.35
N LEU A 194 -13.59 7.69 -4.05
CA LEU A 194 -13.04 6.33 -4.14
C LEU A 194 -13.05 5.67 -2.76
N SER A 195 -13.72 4.53 -2.65
CA SER A 195 -13.83 3.74 -1.41
C SER A 195 -12.96 2.48 -1.41
N ALA A 196 -12.60 2.01 -2.61
CA ALA A 196 -11.66 0.93 -2.84
C ALA A 196 -11.11 1.03 -4.27
N LEU A 197 -9.90 0.52 -4.47
CA LEU A 197 -9.26 0.36 -5.77
C LEU A 197 -8.71 -1.05 -5.85
N ALA A 198 -8.82 -1.70 -7.01
CA ALA A 198 -8.18 -2.98 -7.26
C ALA A 198 -7.72 -3.03 -8.72
N LEU A 199 -6.48 -3.44 -8.94
CA LEU A 199 -5.89 -3.50 -10.27
C LEU A 199 -5.80 -4.93 -10.78
N ARG A 200 -6.35 -5.18 -11.97
CA ARG A 200 -6.26 -6.47 -12.65
C ARG A 200 -5.62 -6.30 -14.02
N VAL A 201 -4.52 -7.00 -14.24
CA VAL A 201 -3.92 -7.12 -15.58
C VAL A 201 -4.72 -8.14 -16.38
N SER A 202 -5.29 -7.72 -17.52
CA SER A 202 -5.86 -8.62 -18.51
C SER A 202 -4.90 -8.73 -19.69
N GLY A 203 -4.60 -9.96 -20.12
CA GLY A 203 -3.81 -10.16 -21.33
C GLY A 203 -4.53 -9.56 -22.53
N GLY A 204 -3.80 -8.88 -23.41
CA GLY A 204 -4.33 -8.31 -24.66
C GLY A 204 -4.76 -9.40 -25.65
N GLY A 205 -5.83 -10.11 -25.35
CA GLY A 205 -6.58 -10.89 -26.32
C GLY A 205 -7.62 -10.00 -26.94
N SER A 206 -7.36 -9.49 -28.15
CA SER A 206 -8.46 -9.14 -29.04
C SER A 206 -9.24 -10.43 -29.26
N THR A 207 -10.39 -10.57 -28.60
CA THR A 207 -11.40 -11.50 -29.09
C THR A 207 -11.97 -10.86 -30.34
N SER A 208 -11.31 -11.07 -31.48
CA SER A 208 -12.01 -11.00 -32.75
C SER A 208 -13.11 -12.06 -32.67
N SER A 209 -14.33 -11.62 -32.36
CA SER A 209 -15.52 -12.43 -32.55
C SER A 209 -15.48 -12.93 -34.01
N PRO A 210 -15.48 -14.25 -34.28
CA PRO A 210 -15.61 -14.70 -35.65
C PRO A 210 -16.94 -14.15 -36.20
N PRO A 211 -16.99 -13.66 -37.45
CA PRO A 211 -18.24 -13.16 -38.01
C PRO A 211 -19.29 -14.27 -37.91
N ALA A 212 -20.43 -13.94 -37.32
CA ALA A 212 -21.59 -14.81 -37.26
C ALA A 212 -21.87 -15.35 -38.66
N ALA A 213 -21.70 -16.65 -38.85
CA ALA A 213 -22.17 -17.33 -40.05
C ALA A 213 -23.68 -17.14 -40.10
N ALA A 214 -24.14 -16.23 -40.96
CA ALA A 214 -25.53 -16.11 -41.32
C ALA A 214 -25.96 -17.43 -41.98
N ALA A 215 -26.67 -18.26 -41.22
CA ALA A 215 -27.52 -19.28 -41.80
C ALA A 215 -28.54 -18.59 -42.71
N ARG A 216 -28.48 -18.86 -44.02
CA ARG A 216 -29.61 -18.70 -44.92
C ARG A 216 -29.76 -19.99 -45.72
N ALA A 217 -30.94 -20.57 -45.51
CA ALA A 217 -31.72 -21.56 -46.25
C ALA A 217 -31.06 -22.26 -47.45
#